data_AF-A0AA90Z6B5-F1
#
_entry.id   AF-A0AA90Z6B5-F1
#
_cell.length_a   1.000
_cell.length_b   1.000
_cell.length_c   1.000
_cell.angle_alpha   90.00
_cell.angle_beta   90.00
_cell.angle_gamma   90.00
#
_symmetry.space_group_name_H-M   'P 1'
#
loop_
_entity.id
_entity.type
_entity.pdbx_description
1 polymer ?
#
loop_
_entity_poly.entity_id
_entity_poly.type
_entity_poly.pdbx_seq_one_letter_code
_entity_poly.pdbx_strand_id
1 'polypeptide(L)'
;MTEVTVHSKVCGFTHKVRGKIEGDKIIIDIDTPCEKVKKMSHMEVPMMDLFDIKDNYVMQKAQEAKCSVTCLVPCAVLHVCCLEAGFLSKSLVENVGNVCIEF
;
A
#
# COMPACT_ATOMS: atom_id res chain seq x y z
N MET A 1 -13.47 -1.75 3.81
CA MET A 1 -12.36 -1.25 4.65
C MET A 1 -11.43 -2.41 4.90
N THR A 2 -10.33 -2.40 4.17
CA THR A 2 -9.28 -3.41 4.20
C THR A 2 -8.17 -2.84 5.05
N GLU A 3 -7.64 -3.65 5.96
CA GLU A 3 -6.46 -3.33 6.75
C GLU A 3 -5.42 -4.42 6.50
N VAL A 4 -4.19 -4.01 6.23
CA VAL A 4 -3.03 -4.92 6.15
C VAL A 4 -1.92 -4.45 7.06
N THR A 5 -1.14 -5.39 7.59
CA THR A 5 0.06 -5.10 8.37
C THR A 5 1.30 -5.39 7.54
N VAL A 6 2.23 -4.44 7.49
CA VAL A 6 3.48 -4.54 6.72
C VAL A 6 4.64 -4.71 7.67
N HIS A 7 5.32 -5.85 7.59
CA HIS A 7 6.50 -6.15 8.40
C HIS A 7 7.79 -5.82 7.63
N SER A 8 8.21 -4.55 7.67
CA SER A 8 9.42 -4.07 6.98
C SER A 8 10.68 -4.42 7.77
N LYS A 9 11.01 -5.72 7.88
CA LYS A 9 12.13 -6.23 8.71
C LYS A 9 13.48 -5.56 8.41
N VAL A 10 13.75 -5.18 7.16
CA VAL A 10 15.00 -4.51 6.75
C VAL A 10 15.21 -3.17 7.45
N CYS A 11 14.15 -2.36 7.62
CA CYS A 11 14.24 -1.07 8.34
C CYS A 11 13.73 -1.16 9.78
N GLY A 12 13.23 -2.32 10.22
CA GLY A 12 12.74 -2.58 11.58
C GLY A 12 11.34 -2.03 11.90
N PHE A 13 10.66 -1.38 10.94
CA PHE A 13 9.35 -0.80 11.18
C PHE A 13 8.20 -1.75 10.83
N THR A 14 7.11 -1.65 11.61
CA THR A 14 5.82 -2.25 11.28
C THR A 14 4.83 -1.13 10.97
N HIS A 15 4.06 -1.31 9.90
CA HIS A 15 3.09 -0.32 9.42
C HIS A 15 1.71 -0.97 9.34
N LYS A 16 0.65 -0.19 9.55
CA LYS A 16 -0.72 -0.60 9.21
C LYS A 16 -1.24 0.29 8.09
N VAL A 17 -1.67 -0.32 7.01
CA VAL A 17 -2.25 0.37 5.85
C VAL A 17 -3.73 0.05 5.80
N ARG A 18 -4.56 1.09 5.75
CA ARG A 18 -6.02 0.97 5.64
C ARG A 18 -6.49 1.60 4.35
N GLY A 19 -7.51 0.99 3.74
CA GLY A 19 -8.12 1.51 2.53
C GLY A 19 -9.63 1.35 2.52
N LYS A 20 -10.30 2.32 1.88
CA LYS A 20 -11.74 2.31 1.65
C LYS A 20 -12.07 3.01 0.34
N ILE A 21 -12.97 2.42 -0.44
CA ILE A 21 -13.52 3.08 -1.64
C ILE A 21 -14.45 4.23 -1.25
N GLU A 22 -14.24 5.38 -1.89
CA GLU A 22 -15.14 6.53 -1.88
C GLU A 22 -15.31 7.06 -3.31
N GLY A 23 -16.43 6.72 -3.95
CA GLY A 23 -16.69 7.07 -5.34
C GLY A 23 -15.73 6.36 -6.30
N ASP A 24 -14.98 7.14 -7.07
CA ASP A 24 -13.98 6.70 -8.05
C ASP A 24 -12.54 6.66 -7.49
N LYS A 25 -12.40 6.87 -6.18
CA LYS A 25 -11.11 6.88 -5.47
C LYS A 25 -11.08 5.90 -4.32
N ILE A 26 -9.87 5.62 -3.85
CA ILE A 26 -9.59 4.82 -2.67
C ILE A 26 -8.83 5.70 -1.67
N ILE A 27 -9.42 5.93 -0.51
CA ILE A 27 -8.80 6.69 0.58
C ILE A 27 -7.88 5.77 1.34
N ILE A 28 -6.60 6.16 1.48
CA ILE A 28 -5.56 5.37 2.12
C ILE A 28 -5.00 6.09 3.34
N ASP A 29 -5.04 5.41 4.48
CA ASP A 29 -4.44 5.87 5.73
C ASP A 29 -3.31 4.92 6.14
N ILE A 30 -2.18 5.47 6.58
CA ILE A 30 -1.01 4.69 6.98
C ILE A 30 -0.61 5.06 8.40
N ASP A 31 -0.78 4.11 9.32
CA ASP A 31 -0.24 4.20 10.66
C ASP A 31 1.19 3.65 10.67
N THR A 32 2.16 4.52 10.97
CA THR A 32 3.58 4.22 10.77
C THR A 32 4.49 5.07 11.66
N PRO A 33 5.58 4.47 12.21
CA PRO A 33 6.64 5.22 12.86
C PRO A 33 7.64 5.86 11.87
N CYS A 34 7.58 5.51 10.58
CA CYS A 34 8.52 6.02 9.58
C CYS A 34 8.10 7.40 9.04
N GLU A 35 8.93 8.42 9.33
CA GLU A 35 8.70 9.82 8.91
C GLU A 35 8.56 10.03 7.40
N LYS A 36 9.16 9.17 6.59
CA LYS A 36 9.01 9.22 5.12
C LYS A 36 7.61 8.77 4.73
N VAL A 37 7.19 7.60 5.23
CA VAL A 37 5.89 7.01 4.92
C VAL A 37 4.74 7.86 5.47
N LYS A 38 4.92 8.57 6.60
CA LYS A 38 3.92 9.51 7.10
C LYS A 38 3.51 10.56 6.07
N LYS A 39 4.46 11.02 5.23
CA LYS A 39 4.20 12.04 4.19
C LYS A 39 3.31 11.56 3.05
N MET A 40 3.11 10.25 2.93
CA MET A 40 2.20 9.63 1.97
C MET A 40 0.97 9.00 2.65
N SER A 41 0.68 9.33 3.92
CA SER A 41 -0.62 8.98 4.52
C SER A 41 -1.72 9.91 4.00
N HIS A 42 -2.98 9.49 4.12
CA HIS A 42 -4.17 10.22 3.67
C HIS A 42 -4.19 10.47 2.16
N MET A 43 -3.75 9.48 1.38
CA MET A 43 -3.79 9.57 -0.08
C MET A 43 -5.19 9.27 -0.59
N GLU A 44 -5.61 10.00 -1.62
CA GLU A 44 -6.75 9.64 -2.46
C GLU A 44 -6.20 9.02 -3.75
N VAL A 45 -6.23 7.69 -3.85
CA VAL A 45 -5.71 6.98 -5.02
C VAL A 45 -6.81 6.85 -6.07
N PRO A 46 -6.66 7.41 -7.28
CA PRO A 46 -7.63 7.21 -8.36
C PRO A 46 -7.64 5.75 -8.83
N MET A 47 -8.82 5.18 -9.06
CA MET A 47 -8.91 3.78 -9.51
C MET A 47 -8.23 3.51 -10.85
N MET A 48 -8.23 4.50 -11.76
CA MET A 48 -7.62 4.37 -13.09
C MET A 48 -6.09 4.23 -13.03
N ASP A 49 -5.46 4.73 -11.95
CA ASP A 49 -4.00 4.78 -11.82
C ASP A 49 -3.42 3.53 -11.13
N LEU A 50 -4.25 2.53 -10.83
CA LEU A 50 -3.82 1.34 -10.08
C LEU A 50 -2.94 0.37 -10.88
N PHE A 51 -3.09 0.34 -12.20
CA PHE A 51 -2.54 -0.74 -13.03
C PHE A 51 -1.24 -0.41 -13.76
N ASP A 52 -0.87 0.87 -13.85
CA ASP A 52 0.41 1.24 -14.43
C ASP A 52 1.54 0.98 -13.42
N ILE A 53 2.72 0.58 -13.91
CA ILE A 53 3.92 0.39 -13.09
C ILE A 53 4.79 1.66 -13.10
N LYS A 54 4.93 2.30 -14.26
CA LYS A 54 5.80 3.44 -14.47
C LYS A 54 5.12 4.73 -14.01
N ASP A 55 3.90 4.94 -14.48
CA ASP A 55 3.12 6.15 -14.24
C ASP A 55 2.05 5.89 -13.16
N ASN A 56 2.50 5.36 -12.02
CA ASN A 56 1.64 4.98 -10.89
C ASN A 56 1.59 6.07 -9.81
N TYR A 57 0.39 6.51 -9.43
CA TYR A 57 0.20 7.55 -8.42
C TYR A 57 0.86 7.21 -7.06
N VAL A 58 0.74 5.97 -6.59
CA VAL A 58 1.32 5.53 -5.31
C VAL A 58 2.85 5.56 -5.38
N MET A 59 3.43 5.15 -6.51
CA MET A 59 4.88 5.19 -6.71
C MET A 59 5.41 6.62 -6.79
N GLN A 60 4.68 7.53 -7.43
CA GLN A 60 5.02 8.95 -7.43
C GLN A 60 5.01 9.53 -6.02
N LYS A 61 3.99 9.22 -5.20
CA LYS A 61 3.95 9.64 -3.79
C LYS A 61 5.08 9.05 -2.96
N ALA A 62 5.45 7.80 -3.19
CA ALA A 62 6.61 7.18 -2.54
C ALA A 62 7.93 7.88 -2.93
N GLN A 63 8.06 8.29 -4.20
CA GLN A 63 9.21 9.05 -4.71
C GLN A 63 9.28 10.44 -4.07
N GLU A 64 8.18 11.20 -4.07
CA GLU A 64 8.08 12.53 -3.42
C GLU A 64 8.44 12.45 -1.92
N ALA A 65 7.98 11.40 -1.24
CA ALA A 65 8.29 11.11 0.15
C ALA A 65 9.74 10.63 0.39
N LYS A 66 10.50 10.38 -0.67
CA LYS A 66 11.88 9.85 -0.65
C LYS A 66 12.00 8.49 0.05
N CYS A 67 11.01 7.63 -0.16
CA CYS A 67 11.05 6.24 0.31
C CYS A 67 12.23 5.48 -0.29
N SER A 68 12.70 4.43 0.39
CA SER A 68 13.65 3.47 -0.21
C SER A 68 12.96 2.75 -1.37
N VAL A 69 13.72 2.43 -2.43
CA VAL A 69 13.24 1.60 -3.55
C VAL A 69 12.81 0.20 -3.11
N THR A 70 13.32 -0.27 -1.97
CA THR A 70 12.97 -1.56 -1.36
C THR A 70 11.89 -1.45 -0.27
N CYS A 71 11.28 -0.28 -0.09
CA CYS A 71 10.21 -0.13 0.88
C CYS A 71 8.99 -0.97 0.46
N LEU A 72 8.46 -1.79 1.37
CA LEU A 72 7.29 -2.63 1.08
C LEU A 72 5.97 -1.85 1.15
N VAL A 73 5.96 -0.67 1.79
CA VAL A 73 4.71 0.08 2.02
C VAL A 73 4.01 0.51 0.73
N PRO A 74 4.68 1.07 -0.29
CA PRO A 74 4.00 1.42 -1.55
C PRO A 74 3.33 0.20 -2.20
N CYS A 75 3.98 -0.97 -2.16
CA CYS A 75 3.40 -2.21 -2.64
C CYS A 75 2.18 -2.64 -1.81
N ALA A 76 2.26 -2.53 -0.48
CA ALA A 76 1.13 -2.82 0.41
C ALA A 76 -0.07 -1.89 0.17
N VAL A 77 0.16 -0.60 -0.12
CA VAL A 77 -0.91 0.32 -0.52
C VAL A 77 -1.60 -0.17 -1.80
N LEU A 78 -0.84 -0.57 -2.82
CA LEU A 78 -1.43 -1.12 -4.04
C LEU A 78 -2.21 -2.41 -3.78
N HIS A 79 -1.72 -3.30 -2.91
CA HIS A 79 -2.48 -4.48 -2.49
C HIS A 79 -3.82 -4.12 -1.84
N VAL A 80 -3.82 -3.14 -0.93
CA VAL A 80 -5.05 -2.65 -0.29
C VAL A 80 -6.01 -2.07 -1.32
N CYS A 81 -5.51 -1.26 -2.26
CA CYS A 81 -6.33 -0.73 -3.35
C CYS A 81 -6.96 -1.83 -4.20
N CYS A 82 -6.16 -2.82 -4.63
CA CYS A 82 -6.66 -3.93 -5.43
C CYS A 82 -7.66 -4.82 -4.66
N LEU A 83 -7.46 -5.01 -3.35
CA LEU A 83 -8.41 -5.74 -2.50
C LEU A 83 -9.74 -5.00 -2.37
N GLU A 84 -9.71 -3.70 -2.07
CA GLU A 84 -10.94 -2.91 -1.95
C GLU A 84 -11.68 -2.79 -3.29
N ALA A 85 -10.96 -2.64 -4.40
CA ALA A 85 -11.55 -2.57 -5.75
C ALA A 85 -11.94 -3.93 -6.35
N GLY A 86 -11.72 -5.04 -5.63
CA GLY A 86 -12.08 -6.38 -6.10
C GLY A 86 -11.20 -6.95 -7.22
N PHE A 87 -10.06 -6.32 -7.52
CA PHE A 87 -9.06 -6.83 -8.46
C PHE A 87 -8.16 -7.91 -7.85
N LEU A 88 -8.07 -7.96 -6.52
CA LEU A 88 -7.42 -9.03 -5.77
C LEU A 88 -8.45 -9.73 -4.88
N SER A 89 -8.56 -11.05 -5.01
CA SER A 89 -9.51 -11.83 -4.22
C SER A 89 -9.11 -11.86 -2.74
N LYS A 90 -10.03 -11.44 -1.86
CA LYS A 90 -9.84 -11.50 -0.41
C LYS A 90 -9.66 -12.94 0.09
N SER A 91 -10.47 -13.88 -0.41
CA SER A 91 -10.37 -15.29 -0.01
C SER A 91 -9.03 -15.92 -0.43
N LEU A 92 -8.48 -15.48 -1.57
CA LEU A 92 -7.15 -15.93 -1.98
C LEU A 92 -6.09 -15.45 -0.99
N VAL A 93 -6.07 -14.15 -0.67
CA VAL A 93 -5.08 -13.58 0.26
C VAL A 93 -5.17 -14.21 1.64
N GLU A 94 -6.37 -14.47 2.14
CA GLU A 94 -6.58 -15.19 3.41
C GLU A 94 -6.04 -16.63 3.35
N ASN A 95 -6.18 -17.32 2.22
CA ASN A 95 -5.70 -18.69 2.04
C ASN A 95 -4.18 -18.79 1.89
N VAL A 96 -3.53 -17.87 1.15
CA VAL A 96 -2.06 -17.89 0.98
C VAL A 96 -1.32 -17.32 2.20
N GLY A 97 -1.98 -16.41 2.95
CA GLY A 97 -1.38 -15.75 4.09
C GLY A 97 -0.40 -14.66 3.69
N ASN A 98 0.88 -14.84 4.02
CA ASN A 98 1.89 -13.79 3.91
C ASN A 98 2.56 -13.74 2.53
N VAL A 99 2.85 -12.52 2.06
CA VAL A 99 3.78 -12.28 0.95
C VAL A 99 5.10 -11.82 1.55
N CYS A 100 6.19 -12.54 1.27
CA CYS A 100 7.51 -12.25 1.82
C CYS A 100 8.65 -12.46 0.82
N ILE A 101 9.79 -11.85 1.14
CA ILE A 101 11.08 -12.10 0.49
C ILE A 101 11.97 -12.77 1.55
N GLU A 102 12.60 -13.89 1.20
CA GLU A 102 13.51 -14.65 2.06
C GLU A 102 14.96 -14.50 1.57
N PHE A 103 15.91 -14.42 2.51
CA PHE A 103 17.35 -14.23 2.26
C PHE A 103 18.16 -15.32 2.93
#